data_AF-A0A955ZRV1-F1
#
_entry.id   AF-A0A955ZRV1-F1
#
_cell.length_a   1.000
_cell.length_b   1.000
_cell.length_c   1.000
_cell.angle_alpha   90.00
_cell.angle_beta   90.00
_cell.angle_gamma   90.00
#
_symmetry.space_group_name_H-M   'P 1'
#
loop_
_entity.id
_entity.type
_entity.pdbx_description
1 polymer ?
#
loop_
_entity_poly.entity_id
_entity_poly.type
_entity_poly.pdbx_seq_one_letter_code
_entity_poly.pdbx_strand_id
1 'polypeptide(L)'
;MVKDKTLLVGVDDSDSSIRSISYVAEMVGARENFHIVLFHILPPIPPELLEFGGAEDPAIEQKLDETIKNEQAEWVEHAKKTAEPVIENAKTILYQAGVLPAMLTTMFSPSIHRPDIVRELIEA
;
A
#
# COMPACT_ATOMS: atom_id res chain seq x y z
N MET A 1 -19.99 14.94 -19.53
CA MET A 1 -19.49 14.04 -18.48
C MET A 1 -18.26 14.67 -17.86
N VAL A 2 -18.30 15.00 -16.58
CA VAL A 2 -17.08 15.39 -15.85
C VAL A 2 -16.24 14.12 -15.74
N LYS A 3 -14.96 14.19 -16.12
CA LYS A 3 -14.04 13.06 -15.98
C LYS A 3 -13.76 12.87 -14.50
N ASP A 4 -14.00 11.67 -13.98
CA ASP A 4 -13.63 11.32 -12.61
C ASP A 4 -12.12 11.51 -12.45
N LYS A 5 -11.72 12.24 -11.40
CA LYS A 5 -10.31 12.51 -11.10
C LYS A 5 -9.82 11.57 -10.02
N THR A 6 -8.74 10.85 -10.29
CA THR A 6 -8.06 10.03 -9.27
C THR A 6 -7.08 10.89 -8.48
N LEU A 7 -7.14 10.79 -7.15
CA LEU A 7 -6.24 11.40 -6.18
C LEU A 7 -5.52 10.29 -5.43
N LEU A 8 -4.22 10.12 -5.69
CA LEU A 8 -3.38 9.22 -4.91
C LEU A 8 -2.80 9.99 -3.71
N VAL A 9 -2.95 9.42 -2.52
CA VAL A 9 -2.42 10.00 -1.28
C VAL A 9 -1.56 8.96 -0.57
N GLY A 10 -0.29 9.32 -0.35
CA GLY A 10 0.60 8.53 0.49
C GLY A 10 0.16 8.60 1.95
N VAL A 11 -0.03 7.44 2.57
CA VAL A 11 -0.47 7.34 3.96
C VAL A 11 0.60 6.60 4.77
N ASP A 12 1.02 7.19 5.87
CA ASP A 12 1.78 6.57 6.95
C ASP A 12 1.20 6.99 8.30
N ASP A 13 1.85 6.58 9.40
CA ASP A 13 1.45 6.90 10.78
C ASP A 13 1.89 8.31 11.23
N SER A 14 2.44 9.13 10.32
CA SER A 14 2.90 10.47 10.66
C SER A 14 1.75 11.49 10.73
N ASP A 15 1.95 12.50 11.57
CA ASP A 15 1.07 13.67 11.61
C ASP A 15 0.92 14.37 10.25
N SER A 16 1.97 14.32 9.42
CA SER A 16 1.96 14.94 8.09
C SER A 16 1.03 14.21 7.12
N SER A 17 1.01 12.88 7.18
CA SER A 17 0.06 12.03 6.45
C SER A 17 -1.36 12.34 6.88
N ILE A 18 -1.63 12.39 8.20
CA ILE A 18 -2.96 12.70 8.75
C ILE A 18 -3.44 14.08 8.28
N ARG A 19 -2.60 15.12 8.36
CA ARG A 19 -2.94 16.47 7.88
C ARG A 19 -3.24 16.49 6.39
N SER A 20 -2.49 15.73 5.59
CA SER A 20 -2.70 15.62 4.16
C SER A 20 -4.05 14.98 3.84
N ILE A 21 -4.43 13.93 4.59
CA ILE A 21 -5.74 13.29 4.47
C ILE A 21 -6.86 14.26 4.88
N SER A 22 -6.72 15.00 5.98
CA SER A 22 -7.71 16.01 6.38
C SER A 22 -7.89 17.09 5.32
N TYR A 23 -6.79 17.56 4.71
CA TYR A 23 -6.86 18.54 3.63
C TYR A 23 -7.59 17.97 2.39
N VAL A 24 -7.28 16.73 2.00
CA VAL A 24 -7.97 16.06 0.89
C VAL A 24 -9.46 15.87 1.21
N ALA A 25 -9.79 15.52 2.45
CA ALA A 25 -11.16 15.35 2.92
C ALA A 25 -11.97 16.66 2.80
N GLU A 26 -11.39 17.79 3.23
CA GLU A 26 -12.00 19.12 3.08
C GLU A 26 -12.11 19.55 1.61
N MET A 27 -11.10 19.23 0.80
CA MET A 27 -11.07 19.57 -0.62
C MET A 27 -12.12 18.79 -1.42
N VAL A 28 -12.27 17.49 -1.18
CA VAL A 28 -13.20 16.62 -1.91
C VAL A 28 -14.61 16.74 -1.35
N GLY A 29 -14.78 16.64 -0.03
CA GLY A 29 -16.07 16.61 0.64
C GLY A 29 -16.98 15.51 0.08
N ALA A 30 -18.28 15.80 -0.06
CA ALA A 30 -19.27 14.89 -0.61
C ALA A 30 -19.34 14.88 -2.17
N ARG A 31 -18.28 15.33 -2.86
CA ARG A 31 -18.30 15.42 -4.33
C ARG A 31 -17.98 14.07 -4.96
N GLU A 32 -18.89 13.60 -5.81
CA GLU A 32 -18.79 12.26 -6.41
C GLU A 32 -17.85 12.15 -7.63
N ASN A 33 -17.20 13.25 -8.04
CA ASN A 33 -16.34 13.26 -9.24
C ASN A 33 -14.85 12.97 -8.94
N PHE A 34 -14.54 12.43 -7.76
CA PHE A 34 -13.18 12.14 -7.29
C PHE A 34 -13.05 10.70 -6.80
N HIS A 35 -12.07 9.96 -7.30
CA HIS A 35 -11.67 8.68 -6.73
C HIS A 35 -10.41 8.88 -5.87
N ILE A 36 -10.37 8.35 -4.66
CA ILE A 36 -9.23 8.51 -3.75
C ILE A 36 -8.54 7.15 -3.59
N VAL A 37 -7.24 7.12 -3.85
CA VAL A 37 -6.37 5.96 -3.61
C VAL A 37 -5.50 6.24 -2.40
N LEU A 38 -5.72 5.50 -1.32
CA LEU A 38 -4.85 5.50 -0.15
C LEU A 38 -3.70 4.53 -0.41
N PHE A 39 -2.49 5.07 -0.55
CA PHE A 39 -1.30 4.32 -0.90
C PHE A 39 -0.37 4.23 0.31
N HIS A 40 -0.11 3.02 0.81
CA HIS A 40 0.79 2.79 1.94
C HIS A 40 1.97 1.90 1.52
N ILE A 41 3.18 2.38 1.77
CA ILE A 41 4.40 1.62 1.52
C ILE A 41 4.66 0.75 2.74
N LEU A 42 4.72 -0.57 2.53
CA LEU A 42 5.01 -1.51 3.60
C LEU A 42 6.49 -1.44 4.00
N PRO A 43 6.83 -1.78 5.26
CA PRO A 43 8.20 -1.98 5.70
C PRO A 43 9.00 -2.87 4.72
N PRO A 44 10.31 -2.64 4.58
CA PRO A 44 11.15 -3.45 3.72
C PRO A 44 11.11 -4.91 4.14
N ILE A 45 11.22 -5.80 3.15
CA ILE A 45 11.40 -7.23 3.42
C ILE A 45 12.74 -7.40 4.16
N PRO A 46 12.77 -8.17 5.26
CA PRO A 46 14.00 -8.48 5.97
C PRO A 46 15.07 -9.07 5.04
N PRO A 47 16.35 -8.69 5.18
CA PRO A 47 17.41 -9.18 4.30
C PRO A 47 17.49 -10.71 4.20
N GLU A 48 17.15 -11.41 5.28
CA GLU A 48 17.14 -12.88 5.37
C GLU A 48 16.12 -13.51 4.41
N LEU A 49 15.10 -12.75 4.02
CA LEU A 49 14.05 -13.16 3.09
C LEU A 49 14.30 -12.63 1.67
N LEU A 50 15.38 -11.90 1.41
CA LEU A 50 15.69 -11.39 0.07
C LEU A 50 16.51 -12.38 -0.76
N GLU A 51 17.51 -13.02 -0.15
CA GLU A 51 18.42 -13.92 -0.86
C GLU A 51 18.92 -15.03 0.08
N PHE A 52 19.15 -16.22 -0.48
CA PHE A 52 20.03 -17.23 0.10
C PHE A 52 21.30 -17.33 -0.74
N GLY A 53 22.40 -17.78 -0.14
CA GLY A 53 23.71 -17.89 -0.81
C GLY A 53 23.80 -18.92 -1.95
N GLY A 54 22.67 -19.36 -2.51
CA GLY A 54 22.58 -20.39 -3.55
C GLY A 54 22.70 -21.82 -3.02
N ALA A 55 22.38 -22.79 -3.89
CA ALA A 55 22.69 -24.20 -3.68
C ALA A 55 23.26 -24.78 -4.98
N GLU A 56 24.28 -25.65 -4.87
CA GLU A 56 24.88 -26.28 -6.06
C GLU A 56 23.94 -27.29 -6.74
N ASP A 57 23.01 -27.87 -5.97
CA ASP A 57 22.00 -28.79 -6.47
C ASP A 57 20.75 -28.00 -6.90
N PRO A 58 20.35 -28.04 -8.19
CA PRO A 58 19.19 -27.32 -8.70
C PRO A 58 17.87 -27.68 -8.00
N ALA A 59 17.72 -28.93 -7.52
CA ALA A 59 16.51 -29.35 -6.81
C ALA A 59 16.44 -28.74 -5.40
N ILE A 60 17.60 -28.53 -4.76
CA ILE A 60 17.69 -27.84 -3.47
C ILE A 60 17.46 -26.34 -3.67
N GLU A 61 18.04 -25.76 -4.72
CA GLU A 61 17.87 -24.35 -5.08
C GLU A 61 16.39 -24.02 -5.31
N GLN A 62 15.69 -24.80 -6.15
CA GLN A 62 14.27 -24.59 -6.42
C GLN A 62 13.41 -24.66 -5.14
N LYS A 63 13.67 -25.64 -4.27
CA LYS A 63 12.91 -25.78 -3.03
C LYS A 63 13.12 -24.60 -2.09
N LEU A 64 14.33 -24.05 -2.07
CA LEU A 64 14.68 -22.91 -1.24
C LEU A 64 14.04 -21.61 -1.78
N ASP A 65 14.02 -21.42 -3.10
CA ASP A 65 13.25 -20.36 -3.76
C ASP A 65 11.76 -20.39 -3.40
N GLU A 66 11.15 -21.58 -3.47
CA GLU A 66 9.73 -21.75 -3.13
C GLU A 66 9.45 -21.43 -1.65
N THR A 67 10.37 -21.83 -0.76
CA THR A 67 10.27 -21.55 0.67
C THR A 67 10.33 -20.05 0.93
N ILE A 68 11.31 -19.35 0.36
CA ILE A 68 11.46 -17.90 0.52
C ILE A 68 10.26 -17.14 -0.03
N LYS A 69 9.74 -17.54 -1.20
CA LYS A 69 8.52 -16.90 -1.76
C LYS A 69 7.34 -17.00 -0.79
N ASN A 70 7.19 -18.13 -0.11
CA ASN A 70 6.13 -18.30 0.89
C ASN A 70 6.38 -17.40 2.11
N GLU A 71 7.60 -17.37 2.64
CA GLU A 71 7.98 -16.52 3.78
C GLU A 71 7.83 -15.03 3.46
N GLN A 72 8.20 -14.59 2.25
CA GLN A 72 7.97 -13.23 1.76
C GLN A 72 6.47 -12.91 1.70
N ALA A 73 5.64 -13.82 1.20
CA ALA A 73 4.19 -13.61 1.16
C ALA A 73 3.60 -13.49 2.57
N GLU A 74 4.03 -14.34 3.51
CA GLU A 74 3.63 -14.26 4.91
C GLU A 74 4.05 -12.94 5.56
N TRP A 75 5.28 -12.49 5.29
CA TRP A 75 5.78 -11.19 5.76
C TRP A 75 4.92 -10.04 5.22
N VAL A 76 4.61 -10.04 3.92
CA VAL A 76 3.78 -9.00 3.29
C VAL A 76 2.39 -8.97 3.90
N GLU A 77 1.75 -10.12 4.10
CA GLU A 77 0.41 -10.19 4.72
C GLU A 77 0.44 -9.74 6.19
N HIS A 78 1.50 -10.07 6.94
CA HIS A 78 1.69 -9.54 8.29
C HIS A 78 1.86 -8.02 8.28
N ALA A 79 2.71 -7.50 7.39
CA ALA A 79 2.96 -6.07 7.26
C ALA A 79 1.67 -5.29 6.90
N LYS A 80 0.83 -5.82 6.01
CA LYS A 80 -0.48 -5.24 5.69
C LYS A 80 -1.38 -5.16 6.92
N LYS A 81 -1.49 -6.23 7.70
CA LYS A 81 -2.29 -6.25 8.94
C LYS A 81 -1.79 -5.23 9.95
N THR A 82 -0.48 -5.08 10.10
CA THR A 82 0.11 -4.06 10.98
C THR A 82 -0.21 -2.64 10.49
N ALA A 83 -0.35 -2.44 9.18
CA ALA A 83 -0.70 -1.14 8.59
C ALA A 83 -2.22 -0.85 8.57
N GLU A 84 -3.09 -1.84 8.81
CA GLU A 84 -4.55 -1.66 8.82
C GLU A 84 -5.02 -0.49 9.70
N PRO A 85 -4.55 -0.31 10.95
CA PRO A 85 -5.00 0.80 11.80
C PRO A 85 -4.72 2.18 11.19
N VAL A 86 -3.61 2.33 10.49
CA VAL A 86 -3.23 3.58 9.81
C VAL A 86 -4.21 3.88 8.68
N ILE A 87 -4.55 2.87 7.88
CA ILE A 87 -5.51 2.99 6.79
C ILE A 87 -6.92 3.28 7.32
N GLU A 88 -7.36 2.58 8.36
CA GLU A 88 -8.71 2.76 8.93
C GLU A 88 -8.87 4.16 9.56
N ASN A 89 -7.81 4.72 10.15
CA ASN A 89 -7.81 6.09 10.61
C ASN A 89 -8.00 7.08 9.43
N ALA A 90 -7.25 6.89 8.33
CA ALA A 90 -7.38 7.73 7.14
C ALA A 90 -8.79 7.63 6.51
N LYS A 91 -9.33 6.42 6.39
CA LYS A 91 -10.71 6.20 5.90
C LYS A 91 -11.74 6.88 6.79
N THR A 92 -11.59 6.80 8.11
CA THR A 92 -12.51 7.44 9.07
C THR A 92 -12.61 8.94 8.84
N ILE A 93 -11.47 9.62 8.64
CA ILE A 93 -11.44 11.06 8.33
C ILE A 93 -12.20 11.37 7.03
N LEU A 94 -11.99 10.55 5.99
CA LEU A 94 -12.64 10.73 4.69
C LEU A 94 -14.16 10.47 4.75
N TYR A 95 -14.58 9.43 5.48
CA TYR A 95 -15.99 9.13 5.71
C TYR A 95 -16.71 10.25 6.46
N GLN A 96 -16.06 10.83 7.48
CA GLN A 96 -16.60 11.97 8.23
C GLN A 96 -16.78 13.21 7.35
N ALA A 97 -15.99 13.37 6.30
CA ALA A 97 -16.13 14.43 5.30
C ALA A 97 -17.17 14.13 4.20
N GLY A 98 -17.79 12.95 4.23
CA GLY A 98 -18.84 12.55 3.28
C GLY A 98 -18.34 11.78 2.06
N VAL A 99 -17.08 11.34 2.04
CA VAL A 99 -16.57 10.45 0.97
C VAL A 99 -17.23 9.07 1.12
N LEU A 100 -17.78 8.53 0.02
CA LEU A 100 -18.41 7.22 0.04
C LEU A 100 -17.37 6.09 -0.06
N PRO A 101 -17.59 4.91 0.56
CA PRO A 101 -16.67 3.77 0.46
C PRO A 101 -16.37 3.33 -0.98
N ALA A 102 -17.34 3.45 -1.89
CA ALA A 102 -17.16 3.10 -3.30
C ALA A 102 -16.16 4.02 -4.05
N MET A 103 -15.81 5.16 -3.46
CA MET A 103 -14.86 6.13 -4.01
C MET A 103 -13.45 5.95 -3.48
N LEU A 104 -13.24 4.97 -2.60
CA LEU A 104 -11.98 4.74 -1.93
C LEU A 104 -11.39 3.39 -2.34
N THR A 105 -10.12 3.42 -2.71
CA THR A 105 -9.30 2.24 -2.92
C THR A 105 -8.10 2.30 -1.97
N THR A 106 -7.74 1.15 -1.39
CA THR A 106 -6.51 1.01 -0.60
C THR A 106 -5.52 0.19 -1.40
N MET A 107 -4.30 0.70 -1.52
CA MET A 107 -3.18 0.02 -2.15
C MET A 107 -2.04 -0.10 -1.15
N PHE A 108 -1.48 -1.31 -1.04
CA PHE A 108 -0.27 -1.57 -0.28
C PHE A 108 0.83 -1.93 -1.24
N SER A 109 1.98 -1.26 -1.11
CA SER A 109 3.15 -1.51 -1.94
C SER A 109 4.25 -2.17 -1.11
N PRO A 110 4.62 -3.43 -1.41
CA PRO A 110 5.73 -4.08 -0.73
C PRO A 110 7.06 -3.50 -1.22
N SER A 111 7.93 -3.12 -0.30
CA SER A 111 9.27 -2.63 -0.63
C SER A 111 10.23 -3.79 -0.92
N ILE A 112 9.99 -4.55 -2.01
CA ILE A 112 10.88 -5.62 -2.47
C ILE A 112 11.95 -5.02 -3.39
N HIS A 113 11.51 -4.28 -4.42
CA HIS A 113 12.40 -3.55 -5.32
C HIS A 113 11.88 -2.11 -5.49
N ARG A 114 12.77 -1.11 -5.35
CA ARG A 114 12.40 0.30 -5.49
C ARG A 114 11.72 0.67 -6.83
N PRO A 115 12.11 0.09 -7.99
CA PRO A 115 11.41 0.35 -9.25
C PRO A 115 9.93 -0.04 -9.25
N ASP A 116 9.53 -1.02 -8.45
CA ASP A 116 8.14 -1.51 -8.42
C ASP A 116 7.20 -0.46 -7.85
N ILE A 117 7.63 0.25 -6.80
CA ILE A 117 6.86 1.35 -6.18
C ILE A 117 6.54 2.45 -7.20
N VAL A 118 7.51 2.84 -8.03
CA VAL A 118 7.31 3.88 -9.05
C VAL A 118 6.29 3.45 -10.08
N ARG A 119 6.33 2.18 -10.49
CA ARG A 119 5.39 1.62 -11.44
C ARG A 119 3.97 1.55 -10.87
N GLU A 120 3.84 1.07 -9.64
CA GLU A 120 2.55 1.00 -8.94
C GLU A 120 1.93 2.39 -8.75
N LEU A 121 2.73 3.42 -8.47
CA LEU A 121 2.26 4.81 -8.40
C LEU A 121 1.70 5.35 -9.72
N ILE A 122 2.22 4.88 -10.86
CA ILE A 122 1.74 5.28 -12.20
C ILE A 122 0.49 4.50 -12.61
N GLU A 123 0.36 3.26 -12.15
CA GLU A 123 -0.74 2.34 -12.49
C GLU A 123 -1.95 2.47 -11.56
N ALA A 124 -1.84 3.20 -10.45
CA ALA A 124 -2.88 3.46 -9.46
C ALA A 124 -3.96 4.46 -9.91
#